data_AF-A0A3D4YHW5-F1
#
_entry.id   AF-A0A3D4YHW5-F1
#
_cell.length_a   1.000
_cell.length_b   1.000
_cell.length_c   1.000
_cell.angle_alpha   90.00
_cell.angle_beta   90.00
_cell.angle_gamma   90.00
#
_symmetry.space_group_name_H-M   'P 1'
#
loop_
_entity.id
_entity.type
_entity.pdbx_description
1 polymer ?
#
loop_
_entity_poly.entity_id
_entity_poly.type
_entity_poly.pdbx_seq_one_letter_code
_entity_poly.pdbx_strand_id
1 'polypeptide(L)'
;MKKNKIAVTFLLVFTLATAVMVPIRHVFAKVGGSTVFEAEERLLDEMTPITVDEDSPFYEVFQSKDRVNFLLMGVSDGMSDTLMLVSYDLVNQYINMISIPRDTFYFRDGYSNYAFHKINSIYHSEGVTAVAEAISETLYGMPIHYYAIVEYEDIRKVMDVIGGVKVNIPFYMKYIDSTKGKELYIDIPAGEQTIDSSNVIEFLRFRKTNPAFARQGYKSYEAGDIQRIQTQQAFVKAVLKECLKMGNLKDIAKVTLQNVESDLTFAMAGKLALKAMSGLSSENVSAYTLPGRDKMMHELSFWVADEEKVGEMLMEIYSLEVETTTEGAIGTPSGEPEEE
;
A
#
# COMPACT_ATOMS: atom_id res chain seq x y z
N MET A 1 -6.66 -4.72 34.67
CA MET A 1 -7.16 -3.85 33.58
C MET A 1 -6.03 -2.93 33.08
N LYS A 2 -5.13 -3.42 32.22
CA LYS A 2 -4.14 -2.62 31.46
C LYS A 2 -3.72 -3.44 30.23
N LYS A 3 -4.60 -3.50 29.24
CA LYS A 3 -4.34 -3.92 27.86
C LYS A 3 -5.16 -2.93 27.00
N ASN A 4 -4.68 -2.57 25.81
CA ASN A 4 -5.31 -1.65 24.83
C ASN A 4 -4.78 -0.20 24.79
N LYS A 5 -3.45 0.01 24.71
CA LYS A 5 -2.90 1.34 24.34
C LYS A 5 -1.75 1.33 23.32
N ILE A 6 -1.34 0.18 22.81
CA ILE A 6 -0.06 0.01 22.11
C ILE A 6 -0.25 -0.21 20.60
N ALA A 7 -1.49 -0.32 20.15
CA ALA A 7 -1.81 -0.91 18.86
C ALA A 7 -2.16 0.20 17.81
N VAL A 8 -2.14 1.44 18.28
CA VAL A 8 -2.87 2.62 17.81
C VAL A 8 -2.03 3.54 16.90
N THR A 9 -0.71 3.39 16.91
CA THR A 9 0.26 4.49 16.78
C THR A 9 0.97 4.73 15.43
N PHE A 10 0.93 3.92 14.34
CA PHE A 10 1.68 4.25 13.08
C PHE A 10 0.89 4.58 11.84
N LEU A 11 -0.38 4.16 11.69
CA LEU A 11 -1.26 5.06 10.95
C LEU A 11 -1.23 6.44 11.64
N LEU A 12 -1.22 6.46 12.98
CA LEU A 12 -0.99 7.64 13.81
C LEU A 12 0.39 8.28 13.73
N VAL A 13 1.45 7.68 13.23
CA VAL A 13 2.79 8.31 13.14
C VAL A 13 3.04 8.79 11.72
N PHE A 14 2.52 8.07 10.74
CA PHE A 14 2.31 8.59 9.39
C PHE A 14 1.31 9.76 9.38
N THR A 15 0.38 9.83 10.35
CA THR A 15 -0.59 10.94 10.48
C THR A 15 -0.39 11.88 11.68
N LEU A 16 0.42 11.55 12.68
CA LEU A 16 0.98 12.51 13.66
C LEU A 16 2.09 13.32 13.00
N ALA A 17 2.77 12.77 11.98
CA ALA A 17 3.54 13.54 11.01
C ALA A 17 2.87 14.84 10.71
N THR A 18 1.66 14.70 10.26
CA THR A 18 0.79 15.74 9.79
C THR A 18 0.01 16.42 10.94
N ALA A 19 -0.27 15.76 12.07
CA ALA A 19 -1.04 16.34 13.18
C ALA A 19 -0.25 17.19 14.21
N VAL A 20 1.09 17.07 14.28
CA VAL A 20 1.91 17.78 15.30
C VAL A 20 2.05 19.29 15.04
N MET A 21 1.43 19.83 13.99
CA MET A 21 1.49 21.26 13.65
C MET A 21 0.55 22.20 14.43
N VAL A 22 -0.30 21.71 15.35
CA VAL A 22 -1.18 22.62 16.13
C VAL A 22 -0.43 23.57 17.08
N PRO A 23 0.68 23.19 17.76
CA PRO A 23 1.42 24.14 18.59
C PRO A 23 2.37 25.04 17.78
N ILE A 24 2.76 24.65 16.57
CA ILE A 24 3.64 25.45 15.70
C ILE A 24 2.91 26.69 15.17
N ARG A 25 1.57 26.61 15.03
CA ARG A 25 0.71 27.78 14.80
C ARG A 25 0.89 28.86 15.88
N HIS A 26 1.08 28.51 17.15
CA HIS A 26 1.24 29.52 18.22
C HIS A 26 2.64 30.14 18.27
N VAL A 27 3.64 29.46 17.68
CA VAL A 27 5.02 29.96 17.63
C VAL A 27 5.26 30.77 16.36
N PHE A 28 4.66 30.39 15.22
CA PHE A 28 4.81 31.10 13.94
C PHE A 28 3.73 32.15 13.66
N ALA A 29 2.54 32.11 14.27
CA ALA A 29 1.56 33.21 14.13
C ALA A 29 2.02 34.55 14.75
N LYS A 30 3.16 34.57 15.46
CA LYS A 30 3.80 35.79 15.96
C LYS A 30 4.75 36.46 14.96
N VAL A 31 5.07 35.79 13.85
CA VAL A 31 5.95 36.33 12.79
C VAL A 31 5.10 36.42 11.53
N GLY A 32 4.77 37.66 11.18
CA GLY A 32 3.61 38.00 10.38
C GLY A 32 3.56 37.42 8.96
N GLY A 33 2.31 37.16 8.54
CA GLY A 33 1.83 37.45 7.19
C GLY A 33 2.38 36.57 6.07
N SER A 34 1.84 35.36 5.93
CA SER A 34 1.71 34.68 4.64
C SER A 34 0.58 33.66 4.76
N THR A 35 -0.31 33.67 3.79
CA THR A 35 -1.44 32.74 3.61
C THR A 35 -1.01 31.30 3.82
N VAL A 36 -1.62 30.64 4.80
CA VAL A 36 -1.45 29.22 5.08
C VAL A 36 -2.27 28.48 4.03
N PHE A 37 -1.58 27.97 3.01
CA PHE A 37 -2.09 27.15 1.91
C PHE A 37 -3.41 26.44 2.26
N GLU A 38 -4.47 26.81 1.56
CA GLU A 38 -5.56 25.89 1.26
C GLU A 38 -4.93 24.73 0.48
N ALA A 39 -5.22 23.48 0.85
CA ALA A 39 -5.05 22.41 -0.13
C ALA A 39 -6.19 22.63 -1.13
N GLU A 40 -5.89 23.26 -2.27
CA GLU A 40 -6.90 23.76 -3.20
C GLU A 40 -7.56 22.60 -3.98
N GLU A 41 -6.85 21.48 -4.14
CA GLU A 41 -7.30 20.21 -4.72
C GLU A 41 -6.97 18.97 -3.83
N ARG A 42 -7.37 17.76 -4.26
CA ARG A 42 -7.06 16.42 -3.70
C ARG A 42 -6.88 15.44 -4.86
N LEU A 43 -6.12 14.35 -4.67
CA LEU A 43 -5.97 13.29 -5.68
C LEU A 43 -7.33 12.82 -6.24
N LEU A 44 -8.28 12.56 -5.34
CA LEU A 44 -9.62 12.13 -5.74
C LEU A 44 -10.37 13.17 -6.58
N ASP A 45 -10.09 14.45 -6.39
CA ASP A 45 -10.72 15.54 -7.12
C ASP A 45 -10.08 15.73 -8.52
N GLU A 46 -8.83 15.27 -8.70
CA GLU A 46 -8.11 15.27 -9.98
C GLU A 46 -8.33 13.99 -10.80
N MET A 47 -8.67 12.87 -10.14
CA MET A 47 -8.98 11.62 -10.81
C MET A 47 -10.22 11.78 -11.69
N THR A 48 -10.15 11.21 -12.89
CA THR A 48 -11.33 10.97 -13.71
C THR A 48 -12.32 10.13 -12.90
N PRO A 49 -13.58 10.57 -12.73
CA PRO A 49 -14.55 9.81 -11.94
C PRO A 49 -14.73 8.41 -12.54
N ILE A 50 -14.25 7.39 -11.83
CA ILE A 50 -14.51 6.01 -12.19
C ILE A 50 -15.93 5.68 -11.72
N THR A 51 -16.84 5.53 -12.68
CA THR A 51 -18.23 5.17 -12.41
C THR A 51 -18.31 3.68 -12.12
N VAL A 52 -18.52 3.34 -10.85
CA VAL A 52 -18.93 2.00 -10.45
C VAL A 52 -20.38 1.81 -10.88
N ASP A 53 -20.70 0.67 -11.51
CA ASP A 53 -22.07 0.32 -11.91
C ASP A 53 -22.99 0.31 -10.66
N GLU A 54 -24.21 0.84 -10.76
CA GLU A 54 -25.18 0.86 -9.67
C GLU A 54 -25.57 -0.56 -9.23
N ASP A 55 -25.54 -1.52 -10.15
CA ASP A 55 -25.80 -2.94 -9.88
C ASP A 55 -24.58 -3.68 -9.28
N SER A 56 -23.43 -3.02 -9.18
CA SER A 56 -22.22 -3.58 -8.58
C SER A 56 -22.38 -3.74 -7.06
N PRO A 57 -21.95 -4.87 -6.46
CA PRO A 57 -21.93 -5.02 -5.01
C PRO A 57 -21.02 -3.99 -4.30
N PHE A 58 -20.14 -3.32 -5.05
CA PHE A 58 -19.23 -2.32 -4.52
C PHE A 58 -19.79 -0.88 -4.54
N TYR A 59 -20.91 -0.62 -5.23
CA TYR A 59 -21.42 0.74 -5.49
C TYR A 59 -21.62 1.56 -4.21
N GLU A 60 -22.39 1.03 -3.26
CA GLU A 60 -22.70 1.72 -2.00
C GLU A 60 -21.48 1.82 -1.08
N VAL A 61 -20.71 0.74 -0.95
CA VAL A 61 -19.58 0.70 -0.01
C VAL A 61 -18.42 1.58 -0.44
N PHE A 62 -18.23 1.80 -1.74
CA PHE A 62 -17.21 2.72 -2.26
C PHE A 62 -17.60 4.20 -2.08
N GLN A 63 -18.87 4.52 -1.86
CA GLN A 63 -19.31 5.89 -1.53
C GLN A 63 -19.27 6.19 -0.03
N SER A 64 -19.07 5.17 0.81
CA SER A 64 -19.05 5.32 2.25
C SER A 64 -17.86 6.16 2.74
N LYS A 65 -18.13 7.06 3.68
CA LYS A 65 -17.10 7.87 4.39
C LYS A 65 -16.49 7.13 5.59
N ASP A 66 -16.91 5.90 5.82
CA ASP A 66 -16.43 5.07 6.94
C ASP A 66 -15.09 4.41 6.63
N ARG A 67 -14.60 4.53 5.40
CA ARG A 67 -13.32 3.98 4.97
C ARG A 67 -12.51 5.02 4.21
N VAL A 68 -11.19 4.97 4.37
CA VAL A 68 -10.27 5.84 3.63
C VAL A 68 -9.15 5.00 3.04
N ASN A 69 -8.89 5.21 1.76
CA ASN A 69 -7.91 4.45 0.98
C ASN A 69 -6.76 5.36 0.55
N PHE A 70 -5.52 4.94 0.81
CA PHE A 70 -4.30 5.70 0.54
C PHE A 70 -3.41 4.91 -0.40
N LEU A 71 -2.94 5.54 -1.47
CA LEU A 71 -1.91 4.96 -2.33
C LEU A 71 -0.53 5.27 -1.76
N LEU A 72 0.19 4.26 -1.27
CA LEU A 72 1.59 4.35 -0.89
C LEU A 72 2.48 3.91 -2.05
N MET A 73 3.38 4.79 -2.48
CA MET A 73 4.32 4.56 -3.57
C MET A 73 5.76 4.64 -3.07
N GLY A 74 6.55 3.63 -3.38
CA GLY A 74 8.01 3.67 -3.27
C GLY A 74 8.60 3.92 -4.65
N VAL A 75 9.29 5.05 -4.84
CA VAL A 75 9.83 5.47 -6.13
C VAL A 75 11.36 5.44 -6.11
N SER A 76 11.93 4.99 -7.23
CA SER A 76 13.37 5.01 -7.50
C SER A 76 13.58 5.30 -8.98
N ASP A 77 14.47 6.25 -9.30
CA ASP A 77 14.80 6.62 -10.68
C ASP A 77 13.57 6.90 -11.56
N GLY A 78 12.53 7.52 -10.99
CA GLY A 78 11.26 7.82 -11.69
C GLY A 78 10.36 6.61 -11.95
N MET A 79 10.67 5.42 -11.43
CA MET A 79 9.81 4.24 -11.51
C MET A 79 9.20 3.90 -10.15
N SER A 80 7.93 3.50 -10.13
CA SER A 80 7.29 3.00 -8.92
C SER A 80 7.64 1.53 -8.70
N ASP A 81 8.61 1.29 -7.82
CA ASP A 81 9.06 -0.07 -7.48
C ASP A 81 8.16 -0.75 -6.44
N THR A 82 7.41 0.06 -5.68
CA THR A 82 6.43 -0.38 -4.68
C THR A 82 5.12 0.36 -4.90
N LEU A 83 4.02 -0.37 -5.04
CA LEU A 83 2.66 0.15 -5.11
C LEU A 83 1.83 -0.58 -4.05
N MET A 84 1.29 0.14 -3.08
CA MET A 84 0.52 -0.45 -1.99
C MET A 84 -0.67 0.43 -1.65
N LEU A 85 -1.88 -0.10 -1.80
CA LEU A 85 -3.07 0.58 -1.31
C LEU A 85 -3.30 0.23 0.16
N VAL A 86 -3.44 1.24 1.01
CA VAL A 86 -3.77 1.09 2.43
C VAL A 86 -5.22 1.50 2.61
N SER A 87 -6.10 0.54 2.87
CA SER A 87 -7.52 0.77 3.15
C SER A 87 -7.76 0.72 4.64
N TYR A 88 -8.18 1.84 5.23
CA TYR A 88 -8.47 1.96 6.65
C TYR A 88 -9.96 2.10 6.92
N ASP A 89 -10.54 1.07 7.55
CA ASP A 89 -11.89 1.07 8.10
C ASP A 89 -11.92 1.89 9.40
N LEU A 90 -12.55 3.06 9.34
CA LEU A 90 -12.65 4.00 10.47
C LEU A 90 -13.66 3.53 11.52
N VAL A 91 -14.58 2.63 11.19
CA VAL A 91 -15.61 2.14 12.10
C VAL A 91 -15.08 0.90 12.84
N ASN A 92 -14.63 -0.10 12.08
CA ASN A 92 -14.14 -1.37 12.61
C ASN A 92 -12.67 -1.29 13.06
N GLN A 93 -11.99 -0.18 12.79
CA GLN A 93 -10.61 0.06 13.21
C GLN A 93 -9.65 -1.00 12.65
N TYR A 94 -9.75 -1.22 11.34
CA TYR A 94 -9.03 -2.29 10.63
C TYR A 94 -8.33 -1.77 9.39
N ILE A 95 -7.08 -2.20 9.16
CA ILE A 95 -6.28 -1.81 7.99
C ILE A 95 -6.06 -3.02 7.09
N ASN A 96 -6.37 -2.84 5.81
CA ASN A 96 -6.06 -3.80 4.75
C ASN A 96 -5.03 -3.16 3.82
N MET A 97 -3.86 -3.78 3.70
CA MET A 97 -2.83 -3.37 2.74
C MET A 97 -2.92 -4.26 1.50
N ILE A 98 -3.08 -3.68 0.32
CA ILE A 98 -3.15 -4.40 -0.96
C ILE A 98 -1.95 -3.98 -1.79
N SER A 99 -0.95 -4.85 -1.91
CA SER A 99 0.20 -4.57 -2.77
C SER A 99 -0.12 -4.92 -4.22
N ILE A 100 0.15 -3.97 -5.10
CA ILE A 100 -0.01 -4.13 -6.54
C ILE A 100 1.37 -4.47 -7.13
N PRO A 101 1.58 -5.67 -7.69
CA PRO A 101 2.84 -6.00 -8.32
C PRO A 101 3.20 -4.99 -9.42
N ARG A 102 4.44 -4.52 -9.44
CA ARG A 102 4.87 -3.46 -10.36
C ARG A 102 4.71 -3.82 -11.84
N ASP A 103 4.78 -5.12 -12.15
CA ASP A 103 4.63 -5.67 -13.50
C ASP A 103 3.16 -5.99 -13.84
N THR A 104 2.19 -5.50 -13.04
CA THR A 104 0.75 -5.67 -13.31
C THR A 104 0.40 -5.11 -14.68
N PHE A 105 -0.25 -5.93 -15.51
CA PHE A 105 -0.71 -5.53 -16.82
C PHE A 105 -1.90 -4.59 -16.69
N TYR A 106 -1.78 -3.42 -17.30
CA TYR A 106 -2.84 -2.43 -17.46
C TYR A 106 -2.80 -1.94 -18.91
N PHE A 107 -3.91 -2.13 -19.63
CA PHE A 107 -3.99 -1.68 -21.01
C PHE A 107 -3.99 -0.14 -21.06
N ARG A 108 -3.23 0.42 -21.99
CA ARG A 108 -3.08 1.88 -22.16
C ARG A 108 -3.18 2.21 -23.63
N ASP A 109 -4.18 3.00 -24.01
CA ASP A 109 -4.35 3.38 -25.40
C ASP A 109 -3.17 4.23 -25.89
N GLY A 110 -2.79 4.07 -27.15
CA GLY A 110 -1.66 4.79 -27.77
C GLY A 110 -0.25 4.25 -27.44
N TYR A 111 -0.09 3.24 -26.58
CA TYR A 111 1.22 2.65 -26.26
C TYR A 111 1.50 1.37 -27.05
N SER A 112 2.32 1.45 -28.10
CA SER A 112 2.65 0.30 -28.96
C SER A 112 3.73 -0.63 -28.39
N ASN A 113 4.62 -0.11 -27.53
CA ASN A 113 5.61 -0.92 -26.83
C ASN A 113 4.98 -1.53 -25.56
N TYR A 114 4.86 -2.86 -25.56
CA TYR A 114 4.22 -3.64 -24.49
C TYR A 114 4.79 -3.38 -23.10
N ALA A 115 6.06 -2.98 -22.98
CA ALA A 115 6.66 -2.64 -21.68
C ALA A 115 5.90 -1.51 -20.96
N PHE A 116 5.25 -0.60 -21.71
CA PHE A 116 4.46 0.48 -21.13
C PHE A 116 3.09 0.04 -20.62
N HIS A 117 2.64 -1.20 -20.90
CA HIS A 117 1.45 -1.77 -20.25
C HIS A 117 1.71 -2.29 -18.84
N LYS A 118 2.93 -2.13 -18.31
CA LYS A 118 3.20 -2.40 -16.90
C LYS A 118 2.80 -1.20 -16.07
N ILE A 119 2.04 -1.43 -15.01
CA ILE A 119 1.50 -0.35 -14.17
C ILE A 119 2.60 0.57 -13.60
N ASN A 120 3.79 0.04 -13.32
CA ASN A 120 4.91 0.84 -12.83
C ASN A 120 5.51 1.83 -13.84
N SER A 121 5.19 1.69 -15.11
CA SER A 121 5.65 2.61 -16.15
C SER A 121 4.79 3.87 -16.25
N ILE A 122 3.60 3.87 -15.65
CA ILE A 122 2.65 4.99 -15.71
C ILE A 122 3.21 6.22 -15.00
N TYR A 123 3.79 6.03 -13.81
CA TYR A 123 4.26 7.14 -12.97
C TYR A 123 5.25 8.05 -13.70
N HIS A 124 6.22 7.47 -14.42
CA HIS A 124 7.24 8.24 -15.14
C HIS A 124 6.63 9.15 -16.22
N SER A 125 5.56 8.72 -16.89
CA SER A 125 4.97 9.44 -18.03
C SER A 125 3.79 10.33 -17.65
N GLU A 126 2.99 9.93 -16.66
CA GLU A 126 1.66 10.50 -16.40
C GLU A 126 1.42 10.86 -14.92
N GLY A 127 2.41 10.62 -14.04
CA GLY A 127 2.36 11.03 -12.64
C GLY A 127 1.49 10.13 -11.74
N VAL A 128 1.24 10.60 -10.52
CA VAL A 128 0.54 9.82 -9.47
C VAL A 128 -0.94 9.62 -9.74
N THR A 129 -1.62 10.61 -10.32
CA THR A 129 -3.07 10.56 -10.60
C THR A 129 -3.39 9.43 -11.57
N ALA A 130 -2.65 9.29 -12.68
CA ALA A 130 -2.84 8.19 -13.63
C ALA A 130 -2.51 6.81 -13.04
N VAL A 131 -1.55 6.72 -12.11
CA VAL A 131 -1.28 5.47 -11.37
C VAL A 131 -2.47 5.12 -10.47
N ALA A 132 -3.03 6.11 -9.79
CA ALA A 132 -4.19 5.91 -8.92
C ALA A 132 -5.42 5.46 -9.72
N GLU A 133 -5.69 6.07 -10.88
CA GLU A 133 -6.76 5.64 -11.79
C GLU A 133 -6.58 4.19 -12.23
N ALA A 134 -5.40 3.82 -12.72
CA ALA A 134 -5.12 2.45 -13.15
C ALA A 134 -5.29 1.42 -12.02
N ILE A 135 -4.87 1.75 -10.81
CA ILE A 135 -5.06 0.88 -9.64
C ILE A 135 -6.54 0.80 -9.26
N SER A 136 -7.26 1.92 -9.30
CA SER A 136 -8.69 1.98 -8.97
C SER A 136 -9.49 1.13 -9.95
N GLU A 137 -9.26 1.25 -11.26
CA GLU A 137 -9.88 0.39 -12.29
C GLU A 137 -9.56 -1.09 -12.08
N THR A 138 -8.30 -1.41 -11.77
CA THR A 138 -7.88 -2.79 -11.44
C THR A 138 -8.59 -3.35 -10.20
N LEU A 139 -9.13 -2.48 -9.34
CA LEU A 139 -9.83 -2.80 -8.10
C LEU A 139 -11.32 -2.44 -8.17
N TYR A 140 -11.97 -2.66 -9.32
CA TYR A 140 -13.42 -2.46 -9.52
C TYR A 140 -13.91 -1.02 -9.25
N GLY A 141 -13.03 -0.03 -9.42
CA GLY A 141 -13.33 1.38 -9.16
C GLY A 141 -13.19 1.79 -7.70
N MET A 142 -12.40 1.07 -6.90
CA MET A 142 -12.16 1.44 -5.50
C MET A 142 -11.62 2.87 -5.42
N PRO A 143 -12.24 3.78 -4.64
CA PRO A 143 -11.80 5.17 -4.57
C PRO A 143 -10.44 5.25 -3.89
N ILE A 144 -9.54 6.06 -4.45
CA ILE A 144 -8.24 6.36 -3.84
C ILE A 144 -8.28 7.81 -3.38
N HIS A 145 -8.27 8.02 -2.07
CA HIS A 145 -8.59 9.32 -1.49
C HIS A 145 -7.36 10.22 -1.38
N TYR A 146 -6.19 9.61 -1.17
CA TYR A 146 -4.93 10.30 -0.92
C TYR A 146 -3.77 9.43 -1.42
N TYR A 147 -2.60 10.03 -1.57
CA TYR A 147 -1.35 9.33 -1.84
C TYR A 147 -0.22 9.73 -0.89
N ALA A 148 0.81 8.90 -0.89
CA ALA A 148 2.08 9.13 -0.24
C ALA A 148 3.19 8.55 -1.12
N ILE A 149 4.10 9.39 -1.59
CA ILE A 149 5.27 8.98 -2.37
C ILE A 149 6.50 9.12 -1.48
N VAL A 150 7.27 8.04 -1.42
CA VAL A 150 8.49 7.96 -0.62
C VAL A 150 9.65 7.56 -1.52
N GLU A 151 10.69 8.37 -1.54
CA GLU A 151 11.95 7.99 -2.17
C GLU A 151 12.80 7.13 -1.23
N TYR A 152 13.68 6.30 -1.78
CA TYR A 152 14.54 5.43 -0.97
C TYR A 152 15.42 6.20 0.02
N GLU A 153 15.98 7.35 -0.35
CA GLU A 153 16.79 8.14 0.57
C GLU A 153 15.98 8.71 1.74
N ASP A 154 14.69 8.94 1.53
CA ASP A 154 13.78 9.44 2.55
C ASP A 154 13.42 8.38 3.58
N ILE A 155 13.33 7.11 3.16
CA ILE A 155 13.17 5.98 4.07
C ILE A 155 14.34 5.93 5.07
N ARG A 156 15.58 6.15 4.63
CA ARG A 156 16.75 6.12 5.52
C ARG A 156 16.61 7.16 6.64
N LYS A 157 16.20 8.39 6.32
CA LYS A 157 15.98 9.47 7.30
C LYS A 157 14.90 9.12 8.31
N VAL A 158 13.79 8.53 7.86
CA VAL A 158 12.73 8.07 8.76
C VAL A 158 13.25 6.97 9.68
N MET A 159 14.03 6.03 9.16
CA MET A 159 14.61 4.93 9.94
C MET A 159 15.65 5.39 10.96
N ASP A 160 16.38 6.48 10.73
CA ASP A 160 17.27 7.10 11.72
C ASP A 160 16.53 7.55 12.98
N VAL A 161 15.33 8.11 12.82
CA VAL A 161 14.51 8.54 13.96
C VAL A 161 13.87 7.36 14.69
N ILE A 162 13.46 6.33 13.93
CA ILE A 162 12.88 5.10 14.48
C ILE A 162 13.95 4.26 15.21
N GLY A 163 15.21 4.34 14.78
CA GLY A 163 16.30 3.54 15.35
C GLY A 163 16.28 2.07 14.89
N GLY A 164 15.58 1.78 13.80
CA GLY A 164 15.50 0.45 13.21
C GLY A 164 14.30 -0.39 13.67
N VAL A 165 14.01 -1.46 12.92
CA VAL A 165 12.98 -2.45 13.23
C VAL A 165 13.54 -3.87 13.18
N LYS A 166 13.05 -4.74 14.07
CA LYS A 166 13.44 -6.15 14.03
C LYS A 166 12.65 -6.92 12.98
N VAL A 167 13.34 -7.65 12.13
CA VAL A 167 12.75 -8.58 11.16
C VAL A 167 13.45 -9.93 11.23
N ASN A 168 12.72 -11.01 10.95
CA ASN A 168 13.32 -12.34 10.83
C ASN A 168 13.59 -12.65 9.36
N ILE A 169 14.86 -12.76 8.99
CA ILE A 169 15.28 -13.01 7.62
C ILE A 169 15.41 -14.52 7.39
N PRO A 170 14.67 -15.11 6.43
CA PRO A 170 14.59 -16.56 6.28
C PRO A 170 15.90 -17.22 5.82
N PHE A 171 16.76 -16.47 5.12
CA PHE A 171 18.05 -16.94 4.63
C PHE A 171 18.99 -15.76 4.36
N TYR A 172 20.28 -16.05 4.20
CA TYR A 172 21.29 -15.02 3.95
C TYR A 172 21.02 -14.32 2.61
N MET A 173 20.74 -13.02 2.66
CA MET A 173 20.54 -12.17 1.49
C MET A 173 21.89 -11.65 1.02
N LYS A 174 22.36 -12.15 -0.13
CA LYS A 174 23.61 -11.70 -0.74
C LYS A 174 23.42 -11.34 -2.20
N TYR A 175 23.74 -10.12 -2.58
CA TYR A 175 23.62 -9.65 -3.96
C TYR A 175 24.56 -8.47 -4.20
N ILE A 176 25.15 -8.42 -5.39
CA ILE A 176 25.97 -7.31 -5.86
C ILE A 176 25.50 -6.91 -7.25
N ASP A 177 25.14 -5.63 -7.40
CA ASP A 177 25.07 -4.93 -8.67
C ASP A 177 26.18 -3.88 -8.69
N SER A 178 27.09 -4.00 -9.65
CA SER A 178 28.19 -3.06 -9.87
C SER A 178 27.97 -2.20 -11.13
N THR A 179 26.74 -2.16 -11.64
CA THR A 179 26.37 -1.33 -12.77
C THR A 179 26.50 0.13 -12.37
N LYS A 180 27.29 0.89 -13.13
CA LYS A 180 27.57 2.30 -12.83
C LYS A 180 26.27 3.10 -12.72
N GLY A 181 26.07 3.77 -11.59
CA GLY A 181 24.86 4.57 -11.29
C GLY A 181 23.65 3.75 -10.81
N LYS A 182 23.81 2.44 -10.59
CA LYS A 182 22.79 1.53 -10.02
C LYS A 182 23.40 0.58 -9.00
N GLU A 183 24.52 0.97 -8.41
CA GLU A 183 25.28 0.13 -7.49
C GLU A 183 24.40 -0.28 -6.30
N LEU A 184 24.40 -1.58 -6.00
CA LEU A 184 23.62 -2.15 -4.91
C LEU A 184 24.39 -3.31 -4.29
N TYR A 185 24.76 -3.17 -3.02
CA TYR A 185 25.52 -4.16 -2.27
C TYR A 185 24.66 -4.66 -1.11
N ILE A 186 24.14 -5.88 -1.23
CA ILE A 186 23.30 -6.52 -0.21
C ILE A 186 24.12 -7.63 0.45
N ASP A 187 24.30 -7.53 1.76
CA ASP A 187 24.96 -8.55 2.58
C ASP A 187 24.27 -8.58 3.95
N ILE A 188 23.13 -9.27 4.03
CA ILE A 188 22.30 -9.32 5.23
C ILE A 188 22.17 -10.77 5.72
N PRO A 189 22.68 -11.10 6.92
CA PRO A 189 22.61 -12.46 7.45
C PRO A 189 21.18 -12.95 7.70
N ALA A 190 21.01 -14.28 7.74
CA ALA A 190 19.76 -14.90 8.14
C ALA A 190 19.46 -14.68 9.64
N GLY A 191 18.21 -14.91 10.05
CA GLY A 191 17.75 -14.82 11.44
C GLY A 191 17.21 -13.45 11.81
N GLU A 192 17.11 -13.17 13.12
CA GLU A 192 16.66 -11.88 13.63
C GLU A 192 17.71 -10.80 13.32
N GLN A 193 17.34 -9.83 12.49
CA GLN A 193 18.16 -8.69 12.11
C GLN A 193 17.46 -7.38 12.47
N THR A 194 18.24 -6.36 12.77
CA THR A 194 17.75 -4.98 12.85
C THR A 194 17.89 -4.33 11.48
N ILE A 195 16.75 -3.92 10.91
CA ILE A 195 16.70 -3.14 9.68
C ILE A 195 16.62 -1.67 10.06
N ASP A 196 17.67 -0.91 9.77
CA ASP A 196 17.82 0.50 10.10
C ASP A 196 18.22 1.32 8.86
N SER A 197 18.55 2.59 9.05
CA SER A 197 18.93 3.49 7.95
C SER A 197 20.11 3.01 7.13
N SER A 198 20.98 2.13 7.66
CA SER A 198 22.18 1.65 6.97
C SER A 198 21.88 0.53 5.97
N ASN A 199 20.84 -0.28 6.21
CA ASN A 199 20.58 -1.50 5.45
C ASN A 199 19.14 -1.64 4.92
N VAL A 200 18.26 -0.66 5.19
CA VAL A 200 16.84 -0.72 4.82
C VAL A 200 16.62 -0.80 3.32
N ILE A 201 17.43 -0.11 2.51
CA ILE A 201 17.25 -0.08 1.05
C ILE A 201 17.69 -1.40 0.44
N GLU A 202 18.80 -1.93 0.93
CA GLU A 202 19.34 -3.24 0.58
C GLU A 202 18.32 -4.33 0.92
N PHE A 203 17.71 -4.25 2.10
CA PHE A 203 16.66 -5.16 2.53
C PHE A 203 15.41 -5.10 1.65
N LEU A 204 14.88 -3.90 1.37
CA LEU A 204 13.66 -3.71 0.58
C LEU A 204 13.83 -4.04 -0.91
N ARG A 205 15.06 -3.97 -1.43
CA ARG A 205 15.37 -4.24 -2.84
C ARG A 205 15.80 -5.68 -3.12
N PHE A 206 16.11 -6.48 -2.10
CA PHE A 206 16.53 -7.86 -2.32
C PHE A 206 15.43 -8.67 -3.05
N ARG A 207 15.86 -9.44 -4.06
CA ARG A 207 15.00 -10.36 -4.84
C ARG A 207 15.66 -11.70 -5.09
N LYS A 208 16.91 -11.62 -5.54
CA LYS A 208 17.69 -12.79 -5.94
C LYS A 208 19.16 -12.58 -5.65
N THR A 209 19.89 -13.69 -5.54
CA THR A 209 21.34 -13.68 -5.47
C THR A 209 21.96 -13.74 -6.88
N ASN A 210 23.22 -13.32 -7.02
CA ASN A 210 23.94 -13.48 -8.28
C ASN A 210 24.27 -14.97 -8.54
N PRO A 211 24.39 -15.43 -9.80
CA PRO A 211 24.73 -16.82 -10.11
C PRO A 211 26.02 -17.31 -9.44
N ALA A 212 27.01 -16.43 -9.24
CA ALA A 212 28.26 -16.77 -8.56
C ALA A 212 28.07 -17.12 -7.08
N PHE A 213 27.15 -16.43 -6.39
CA PHE A 213 26.78 -16.71 -5.00
C PHE A 213 25.81 -17.88 -4.90
N ALA A 214 24.89 -18.04 -5.87
CA ALA A 214 24.04 -19.23 -5.93
C ALA A 214 24.86 -20.53 -5.97
N ARG A 215 25.96 -20.56 -6.74
CA ARG A 215 26.92 -21.69 -6.76
C ARG A 215 27.61 -21.96 -5.42
N GLN A 216 27.62 -20.99 -4.51
CA GLN A 216 28.17 -21.11 -3.16
C GLN A 216 27.09 -21.47 -2.11
N GLY A 217 25.83 -21.66 -2.53
CA GLY A 217 24.72 -22.03 -1.65
C GLY A 217 23.86 -20.86 -1.14
N TYR A 218 24.11 -19.63 -1.60
CA TYR A 218 23.21 -18.51 -1.29
C TYR A 218 21.87 -18.66 -2.00
N LYS A 219 20.78 -18.25 -1.34
CA LYS A 219 19.41 -18.45 -1.81
C LYS A 219 18.85 -17.18 -2.47
N SER A 220 17.83 -17.38 -3.29
CA SER A 220 16.98 -16.32 -3.84
C SER A 220 15.56 -16.51 -3.37
N TYR A 221 14.70 -15.51 -3.55
CA TYR A 221 13.26 -15.73 -3.49
C TYR A 221 12.83 -16.66 -4.63
N GLU A 222 12.13 -17.74 -4.28
CA GLU A 222 11.55 -18.70 -5.21
C GLU A 222 10.46 -18.04 -6.06
N ALA A 223 9.62 -17.20 -5.43
CA ALA A 223 8.56 -16.44 -6.10
C ALA A 223 9.00 -15.02 -6.51
N GLY A 224 10.32 -14.76 -6.52
CA GLY A 224 10.90 -13.51 -7.01
C GLY A 224 10.27 -12.25 -6.42
N ASP A 225 9.48 -11.54 -7.22
CA ASP A 225 8.87 -10.26 -6.82
C ASP A 225 7.79 -10.40 -5.76
N ILE A 226 7.02 -11.50 -5.78
CA ILE A 226 5.91 -11.71 -4.83
C ILE A 226 6.44 -11.85 -3.40
N GLN A 227 7.54 -12.57 -3.20
CA GLN A 227 8.20 -12.66 -1.90
C GLN A 227 8.86 -11.34 -1.48
N ARG A 228 9.35 -10.54 -2.43
CA ARG A 228 9.80 -9.17 -2.12
C ARG A 228 8.62 -8.31 -1.64
N ILE A 229 7.47 -8.38 -2.29
CA ILE A 229 6.24 -7.68 -1.86
C ILE A 229 5.86 -8.09 -0.43
N GLN A 230 5.87 -9.39 -0.12
CA GLN A 230 5.61 -9.89 1.23
C GLN A 230 6.63 -9.35 2.25
N THR A 231 7.89 -9.22 1.85
CA THR A 231 8.96 -8.62 2.68
C THR A 231 8.69 -7.14 2.95
N GLN A 232 8.30 -6.38 1.94
CA GLN A 232 7.92 -4.98 2.07
C GLN A 232 6.69 -4.81 2.96
N GLN A 233 5.68 -5.67 2.82
CA GLN A 233 4.51 -5.70 3.71
C GLN A 233 4.92 -6.00 5.16
N ALA A 234 5.77 -7.01 5.38
CA ALA A 234 6.28 -7.35 6.70
C ALA A 234 7.10 -6.21 7.31
N PHE A 235 7.88 -5.50 6.50
CA PHE A 235 8.61 -4.30 6.91
C PHE A 235 7.64 -3.19 7.35
N VAL A 236 6.64 -2.85 6.53
CA VAL A 236 5.62 -1.86 6.89
C VAL A 236 4.91 -2.29 8.17
N LYS A 237 4.61 -3.58 8.37
CA LYS A 237 4.06 -4.11 9.62
C LYS A 237 5.02 -3.95 10.82
N ALA A 238 6.31 -4.16 10.63
CA ALA A 238 7.32 -4.01 11.67
C ALA A 238 7.50 -2.53 12.07
N VAL A 239 7.46 -1.62 11.10
CA VAL A 239 7.39 -0.17 11.34
C VAL A 239 6.04 0.18 12.02
N LEU A 240 4.90 -0.41 11.59
CA LEU A 240 3.56 -0.48 12.23
C LEU A 240 3.54 -1.28 13.54
N LYS A 241 4.70 -1.47 14.16
CA LYS A 241 4.84 -2.06 15.49
C LYS A 241 5.84 -1.27 16.31
N GLU A 242 6.98 -0.89 15.73
CA GLU A 242 8.04 -0.17 16.45
C GLU A 242 7.66 1.27 16.76
N CYS A 243 7.13 2.00 15.77
CA CYS A 243 6.55 3.32 15.99
C CYS A 243 5.47 3.31 17.09
N LEU A 244 4.80 2.16 17.31
CA LEU A 244 3.82 2.03 18.39
C LEU A 244 4.39 1.86 19.80
N LYS A 245 5.62 1.38 19.90
CA LYS A 245 6.32 1.27 21.18
C LYS A 245 6.97 2.61 21.55
N MET A 246 7.47 3.33 20.56
CA MET A 246 8.19 4.58 20.75
C MET A 246 7.22 5.71 21.13
N GLY A 247 7.33 6.26 22.33
CA GLY A 247 6.52 7.41 22.76
C GLY A 247 6.89 8.74 22.07
N ASN A 248 7.88 8.75 21.17
CA ASN A 248 8.40 9.96 20.51
C ASN A 248 7.83 10.15 19.09
N LEU A 249 6.51 10.35 19.04
CA LEU A 249 5.77 10.42 17.77
C LEU A 249 6.01 11.74 17.03
N LYS A 250 6.51 12.78 17.72
CA LYS A 250 6.69 14.13 17.16
C LYS A 250 7.90 14.25 16.23
N ASP A 251 8.97 13.53 16.53
CA ASP A 251 10.19 13.60 15.71
C ASP A 251 10.03 12.75 14.45
N ILE A 252 9.45 11.55 14.57
CA ILE A 252 9.13 10.69 13.42
C ILE A 252 8.18 11.45 12.51
N ALA A 253 7.17 12.06 13.13
CA ALA A 253 6.23 12.90 12.46
C ALA A 253 6.89 13.97 11.57
N LYS A 254 7.73 14.80 12.19
CA LYS A 254 8.42 15.89 11.50
C LYS A 254 9.26 15.38 10.32
N VAL A 255 10.00 14.30 10.51
CA VAL A 255 10.87 13.76 9.46
C VAL A 255 10.05 13.16 8.33
N THR A 256 8.94 12.46 8.60
CA THR A 256 8.05 11.95 7.54
C THR A 256 7.52 13.11 6.69
N LEU A 257 7.03 14.20 7.28
CA LEU A 257 6.52 15.33 6.50
C LEU A 257 7.51 16.00 5.56
N GLN A 258 8.77 16.05 5.98
CA GLN A 258 9.82 16.76 5.23
C GLN A 258 10.32 15.93 4.04
N ASN A 259 9.99 14.64 4.00
CA ASN A 259 10.62 13.65 3.13
C ASN A 259 9.58 12.72 2.49
N VAL A 260 8.28 13.02 2.61
CA VAL A 260 7.20 12.27 1.97
C VAL A 260 6.32 13.26 1.24
N GLU A 261 6.19 13.07 -0.07
CA GLU A 261 5.27 13.83 -0.91
C GLU A 261 3.86 13.25 -0.74
N SER A 262 2.86 14.10 -0.46
CA SER A 262 1.49 13.68 -0.18
C SER A 262 0.51 14.83 -0.36
N ASP A 263 -0.71 14.52 -0.80
CA ASP A 263 -1.86 15.43 -0.81
C ASP A 263 -2.66 15.41 0.51
N LEU A 264 -2.20 14.65 1.51
CA LEU A 264 -2.86 14.55 2.81
C LEU A 264 -2.63 15.81 3.64
N THR A 265 -3.70 16.59 3.84
CA THR A 265 -3.66 17.78 4.70
C THR A 265 -3.36 17.44 6.18
N PHE A 266 -2.69 18.37 6.86
CA PHE A 266 -2.43 18.29 8.30
C PHE A 266 -3.69 18.04 9.15
N ALA A 267 -4.79 18.70 8.79
CA ALA A 267 -6.06 18.57 9.51
C ALA A 267 -6.68 17.18 9.30
N MET A 268 -6.71 16.68 8.06
CA MET A 268 -7.26 15.35 7.76
C MET A 268 -6.44 14.27 8.44
N ALA A 269 -5.12 14.37 8.38
CA ALA A 269 -4.29 13.40 9.05
C ALA A 269 -4.45 13.43 10.57
N GLY A 270 -4.55 14.61 11.19
CA GLY A 270 -4.92 14.71 12.61
C GLY A 270 -6.23 14.01 12.95
N LYS A 271 -7.23 14.10 12.07
CA LYS A 271 -8.51 13.39 12.23
C LYS A 271 -8.32 11.87 12.13
N LEU A 272 -7.56 11.38 11.17
CA LEU A 272 -7.25 9.95 10.98
C LEU A 272 -6.44 9.40 12.17
N ALA A 273 -5.46 10.16 12.64
CA ALA A 273 -4.71 9.91 13.86
C ALA A 273 -5.63 9.72 15.06
N LEU A 274 -6.52 10.67 15.32
CA LEU A 274 -7.48 10.59 16.42
C LEU A 274 -8.44 9.40 16.27
N LYS A 275 -8.85 9.06 15.04
CA LYS A 275 -9.65 7.87 14.78
C LYS A 275 -8.87 6.59 15.10
N ALA A 276 -7.61 6.48 14.66
CA ALA A 276 -6.75 5.36 15.01
C ALA A 276 -6.56 5.22 16.53
N MET A 277 -6.50 6.33 17.27
CA MET A 277 -6.48 6.33 18.76
C MET A 277 -7.69 5.68 19.41
N SER A 278 -8.82 5.62 18.73
CA SER A 278 -10.05 5.10 19.31
C SER A 278 -10.10 3.58 19.37
N GLY A 279 -9.32 2.86 18.55
CA GLY A 279 -9.34 1.40 18.59
C GLY A 279 -8.41 0.63 17.65
N LEU A 280 -7.62 1.29 16.79
CA LEU A 280 -6.75 0.59 15.84
C LEU A 280 -5.68 -0.24 16.58
N SER A 281 -5.38 -1.41 16.00
CA SER A 281 -4.45 -2.36 16.57
C SER A 281 -3.46 -2.96 15.59
N SER A 282 -2.24 -3.32 16.04
CA SER A 282 -1.28 -4.07 15.22
C SER A 282 -1.79 -5.45 14.82
N GLU A 283 -2.78 -5.98 15.56
CA GLU A 283 -3.47 -7.22 15.22
C GLU A 283 -4.55 -7.02 14.15
N ASN A 284 -5.00 -5.79 13.94
CA ASN A 284 -6.03 -5.40 12.97
C ASN A 284 -5.41 -4.93 11.65
N VAL A 285 -4.34 -5.61 11.20
CA VAL A 285 -3.62 -5.27 9.97
C VAL A 285 -3.44 -6.51 9.10
N SER A 286 -4.22 -6.59 8.04
CA SER A 286 -4.09 -7.60 7.00
C SER A 286 -3.30 -7.08 5.82
N ALA A 287 -2.66 -8.00 5.11
CA ALA A 287 -1.89 -7.70 3.91
C ALA A 287 -2.23 -8.71 2.82
N TYR A 288 -2.52 -8.19 1.64
CA TYR A 288 -2.90 -8.91 0.44
C TYR A 288 -1.94 -8.53 -0.68
N THR A 289 -1.69 -9.45 -1.59
CA THR A 289 -1.10 -9.12 -2.89
C THR A 289 -2.23 -9.21 -3.90
N LEU A 290 -2.30 -8.27 -4.85
CA LEU A 290 -3.30 -8.28 -5.92
C LEU A 290 -3.43 -9.70 -6.50
N PRO A 291 -4.56 -10.39 -6.32
CA PRO A 291 -4.74 -11.74 -6.84
C PRO A 291 -4.48 -11.79 -8.34
N GLY A 292 -3.71 -12.78 -8.77
CA GLY A 292 -3.26 -12.85 -10.16
C GLY A 292 -2.21 -13.92 -10.37
N ARG A 293 -1.56 -13.85 -11.54
CA ARG A 293 -0.54 -14.82 -11.95
C ARG A 293 0.46 -14.21 -12.91
N ASP A 294 1.65 -14.79 -12.93
CA ASP A 294 2.63 -14.49 -13.97
C ASP A 294 2.13 -14.95 -15.36
N LYS A 295 2.28 -14.09 -16.35
CA LYS A 295 1.99 -14.37 -17.75
C LYS A 295 3.05 -13.73 -18.65
N MET A 296 3.64 -14.52 -19.53
CA MET A 296 4.51 -14.02 -20.58
C MET A 296 3.67 -13.46 -21.73
N MET A 297 3.91 -12.21 -22.11
CA MET A 297 3.29 -11.56 -23.28
C MET A 297 4.38 -10.76 -24.00
N HIS A 298 4.56 -10.97 -25.31
CA HIS A 298 5.59 -10.29 -26.10
C HIS A 298 7.00 -10.34 -25.46
N GLU A 299 7.42 -11.53 -25.02
CA GLU A 299 8.72 -11.78 -24.36
C GLU A 299 8.94 -11.06 -23.02
N LEU A 300 7.93 -10.35 -22.52
CA LEU A 300 7.93 -9.68 -21.22
C LEU A 300 7.07 -10.46 -20.21
N SER A 301 7.54 -10.52 -18.97
CA SER A 301 6.76 -11.05 -17.86
C SER A 301 5.84 -9.97 -17.31
N PHE A 302 4.57 -10.31 -17.15
CA PHE A 302 3.53 -9.49 -16.52
C PHE A 302 2.88 -10.24 -15.37
N TRP A 303 2.39 -9.48 -14.39
CA TRP A 303 1.37 -9.95 -13.47
C TRP A 303 0.01 -9.65 -14.06
N VAL A 304 -0.84 -10.66 -14.26
CA VAL A 304 -2.20 -10.47 -14.77
C VAL A 304 -3.16 -10.71 -13.62
N ALA A 305 -3.96 -9.69 -13.29
CA ALA A 305 -4.96 -9.77 -12.25
C ALA A 305 -5.99 -10.87 -12.55
N ASP A 306 -6.41 -11.58 -11.51
CA ASP A 306 -7.50 -12.54 -11.56
C ASP A 306 -8.76 -11.83 -11.06
N GLU A 307 -9.58 -11.33 -11.98
CA GLU A 307 -10.73 -10.46 -11.69
C GLU A 307 -11.67 -11.06 -10.64
N GLU A 308 -12.03 -12.33 -10.77
CA GLU A 308 -12.90 -13.03 -9.82
C GLU A 308 -12.30 -13.03 -8.41
N LYS A 309 -11.02 -13.41 -8.29
CA LYS A 309 -10.34 -13.40 -6.97
C LYS A 309 -10.10 -12.00 -6.42
N VAL A 310 -9.93 -11.00 -7.29
CA VAL A 310 -9.89 -9.59 -6.86
C VAL A 310 -11.25 -9.23 -6.26
N GLY A 311 -12.35 -9.58 -6.92
CA GLY A 311 -13.71 -9.39 -6.40
C GLY A 311 -13.92 -10.05 -5.04
N GLU A 312 -13.56 -11.32 -4.90
CA GLU A 312 -13.62 -12.06 -3.62
C GLU A 312 -12.82 -11.38 -2.51
N MET A 313 -11.58 -10.98 -2.79
CA MET A 313 -10.73 -10.25 -1.84
C MET A 313 -11.39 -8.93 -1.42
N LEU A 314 -11.99 -8.19 -2.35
CA LEU A 314 -12.67 -6.93 -2.04
C LEU A 314 -13.94 -7.16 -1.23
N MET A 315 -14.74 -8.19 -1.54
CA MET A 315 -15.90 -8.55 -0.73
C MET A 315 -15.49 -8.90 0.71
N GLU A 316 -14.38 -9.63 0.90
CA GLU A 316 -13.81 -9.89 2.23
C GLU A 316 -13.40 -8.58 2.94
N ILE A 317 -12.62 -7.72 2.27
CA ILE A 317 -12.12 -6.45 2.82
C ILE A 317 -13.24 -5.51 3.25
N TYR A 318 -14.35 -5.49 2.51
CA TYR A 318 -15.54 -4.68 2.78
C TYR A 318 -16.61 -5.41 3.57
N SER A 319 -16.37 -6.68 3.94
CA SER A 319 -17.32 -7.53 4.69
C SER A 319 -18.70 -7.61 4.03
N LEU A 320 -18.72 -7.74 2.69
CA LEU A 320 -19.93 -7.95 1.92
C LEU A 320 -20.34 -9.43 1.97
N GLU A 321 -21.61 -9.69 2.24
CA GLU A 321 -22.15 -11.05 2.14
C GLU A 321 -22.36 -11.41 0.66
N VAL A 322 -21.88 -12.58 0.25
CA VAL A 322 -22.20 -13.13 -1.07
C VAL A 322 -23.63 -13.69 -0.98
N GLU A 323 -24.61 -12.99 -1.55
CA GLU A 323 -25.92 -13.59 -1.77
C GLU A 323 -25.77 -14.72 -2.79
N THR A 324 -25.63 -15.95 -2.31
CA THR A 324 -25.77 -17.13 -3.15
C THR A 324 -27.23 -17.21 -3.58
N THR A 325 -27.54 -16.79 -4.80
CA THR A 325 -28.83 -17.02 -5.43
C THR A 325 -28.99 -18.51 -5.72
N THR A 326 -29.46 -19.27 -4.73
CA THR A 326 -30.05 -20.59 -4.98
C THR A 326 -31.45 -20.42 -5.58
N GLU A 327 -31.53 -19.95 -6.83
CA GLU A 327 -32.73 -20.15 -7.66
C GLU A 327 -32.49 -21.35 -8.59
N GLY A 328 -32.81 -22.52 -8.06
CA GLY A 328 -32.78 -23.78 -8.78
C GLY A 328 -33.55 -24.89 -8.06
N ALA A 329 -34.55 -24.55 -7.25
CA ALA A 329 -35.46 -25.54 -6.66
C ALA A 329 -36.70 -25.70 -7.56
N ILE A 330 -36.56 -26.62 -8.52
CA ILE A 330 -37.57 -27.55 -9.02
C ILE A 330 -39.03 -27.11 -8.76
N GLY A 331 -39.67 -26.51 -9.77
CA GLY A 331 -41.11 -26.47 -9.84
C GLY A 331 -41.67 -27.88 -9.99
N THR A 332 -42.26 -28.42 -8.93
CA THR A 332 -43.20 -29.54 -9.02
C THR A 332 -44.48 -29.05 -9.71
N PRO A 333 -44.97 -29.71 -10.79
CA PRO A 333 -46.27 -29.37 -11.33
C PRO A 333 -47.35 -29.86 -10.35
N SER A 334 -48.18 -28.91 -9.91
CA SER A 334 -49.45 -29.16 -9.23
C SER A 334 -50.35 -30.00 -10.12
N GLY A 335 -50.94 -31.06 -9.54
CA GLY A 335 -51.82 -31.98 -10.25
C GLY A 335 -53.18 -31.39 -10.61
N GLU A 336 -53.76 -31.95 -11.68
CA GLU A 336 -55.19 -32.01 -11.93
C GLU A 336 -55.62 -33.49 -11.88
N PRO A 337 -56.72 -33.82 -11.22
CA PRO A 337 -57.57 -34.94 -11.59
C PRO A 337 -58.81 -34.40 -12.30
N GLU A 338 -59.01 -34.76 -13.57
CA GLU A 338 -60.35 -34.69 -14.20
C GLU A 338 -61.01 -36.07 -14.11
N GLU A 339 -62.10 -36.13 -13.34
CA GLU A 339 -63.17 -37.13 -13.50
C GLU A 339 -64.18 -36.58 -14.51
N GLU A 340 -64.31 -37.23 -15.68
CA GLU A 340 -65.52 -37.84 -16.29
C GLU A 340 -65.30 -38.25 -17.75
#